data_AF-A0A969NCT0-F1
#
_entry.id   AF-A0A969NCT0-F1
#
_cell.length_a   1.000
_cell.length_b   1.000
_cell.length_c   1.000
_cell.angle_alpha   90.00
_cell.angle_beta   90.00
_cell.angle_gamma   90.00
#
_symmetry.space_group_name_H-M   'P 1'
#
loop_
_entity.id
_entity.type
_entity.pdbx_description
1 polymer ?
#
loop_
_entity_poly.entity_id
_entity_poly.type
_entity_poly.pdbx_seq_one_letter_code
_entity_poly.pdbx_strand_id
1 'polypeptide(L)'
;MILESTIKTVTVYKDRALVERGAKSNLKEGEQTIIFKGLPAGIDTNSLQVKGGKQAVLQDLKVKDVYLEDILDDKKSDILEEIEELHDLINEINDRINNSNEEKALLLNMAKVSADSSKNP
;
A
#
# COMPACT_ATOMS: atom_id res chain seq x y z
N MET A 1 -5.19 -18.66 -22.98
CA MET A 1 -6.27 -17.72 -23.39
C MET A 1 -6.50 -16.72 -22.27
N ILE A 2 -6.65 -15.43 -22.57
CA ILE A 2 -7.06 -14.42 -21.58
C ILE A 2 -8.59 -14.40 -21.52
N LEU A 3 -9.15 -14.43 -20.32
CA LEU A 3 -10.58 -14.40 -20.09
C LEU A 3 -10.92 -13.33 -19.06
N GLU A 4 -11.85 -12.46 -19.43
CA GLU A 4 -12.37 -11.45 -18.51
C GLU A 4 -13.33 -12.11 -17.51
N SER A 5 -13.13 -11.80 -16.23
CA SER A 5 -14.02 -12.26 -15.16
C SER A 5 -14.70 -11.08 -14.50
N THR A 6 -15.98 -11.24 -14.20
CA THR A 6 -16.80 -10.22 -13.54
C THR A 6 -17.00 -10.57 -12.08
N ILE A 7 -17.03 -9.56 -11.21
CA ILE A 7 -17.45 -9.72 -9.81
C ILE A 7 -18.93 -10.14 -9.81
N LYS A 8 -19.25 -11.21 -9.08
CA LYS A 8 -20.60 -11.72 -8.88
C LYS A 8 -21.15 -11.34 -7.52
N THR A 9 -20.34 -11.53 -6.49
CA THR A 9 -20.72 -11.27 -5.10
C THR A 9 -19.52 -10.68 -4.36
N VAL A 10 -19.78 -9.76 -3.44
CA VAL A 10 -18.79 -9.27 -2.48
C VAL A 10 -19.41 -9.33 -1.09
N THR A 11 -18.74 -10.03 -0.17
CA THR A 11 -19.10 -10.07 1.24
C THR A 11 -18.02 -9.36 2.04
N VAL A 12 -18.37 -8.23 2.66
CA VAL A 12 -17.43 -7.40 3.41
C VAL A 12 -17.47 -7.77 4.88
N TYR A 13 -16.29 -8.00 5.45
CA TYR A 13 -16.04 -8.19 6.88
C TYR A 13 -15.29 -6.97 7.44
N LYS A 14 -15.09 -6.92 8.75
CA LYS A 14 -14.46 -5.78 9.43
C LYS A 14 -13.03 -5.49 8.93
N ASP A 15 -12.28 -6.53 8.57
CA ASP A 15 -10.85 -6.47 8.22
C ASP A 15 -10.54 -6.96 6.80
N ARG A 16 -11.53 -7.49 6.07
CA ARG A 16 -11.33 -8.11 4.75
C ARG A 16 -12.62 -8.17 3.94
N ALA A 17 -12.51 -8.49 2.65
CA ALA A 17 -13.67 -8.79 1.82
C ALA A 17 -13.47 -10.12 1.08
N LEU A 18 -14.51 -10.94 1.05
CA LEU A 18 -14.59 -12.11 0.18
C LEU A 18 -15.19 -11.67 -1.16
N VAL A 19 -14.44 -11.83 -2.25
CA VAL A 19 -14.85 -11.45 -3.59
C VAL A 19 -15.00 -12.70 -4.46
N GLU A 20 -16.22 -12.96 -4.90
CA GLU A 20 -16.50 -14.04 -5.84
C GLU A 20 -16.53 -13.50 -7.27
N ARG A 21 -15.66 -14.02 -8.13
CA ARG A 21 -15.62 -13.69 -9.56
C ARG A 21 -15.99 -14.89 -10.40
N GLY A 22 -16.65 -14.64 -11.53
CA GLY A 22 -17.06 -15.68 -12.46
C GLY A 22 -16.83 -15.28 -13.90
N ALA A 23 -16.48 -16.28 -14.72
CA ALA A 23 -16.37 -16.18 -16.17
C ALA A 23 -16.90 -17.48 -16.81
N LYS A 24 -17.31 -17.41 -18.07
CA LYS A 24 -17.72 -18.57 -18.86
C LYS A 24 -16.86 -18.64 -20.11
N SER A 25 -16.38 -19.83 -20.44
CA SER A 25 -15.66 -20.09 -21.68
C SER A 25 -15.91 -21.53 -22.11
N ASN A 26 -15.88 -21.76 -23.42
CA ASN A 26 -15.95 -23.10 -23.99
C ASN A 26 -14.53 -23.65 -24.09
N LEU A 27 -14.23 -24.64 -23.25
CA LEU A 27 -12.95 -25.33 -23.28
C LEU A 27 -13.00 -26.42 -24.35
N LYS A 28 -11.91 -26.54 -25.11
CA LYS A 28 -11.72 -27.68 -26.02
C LYS A 28 -11.09 -28.83 -25.25
N GLU A 29 -11.17 -30.03 -25.79
CA GLU A 29 -10.43 -31.17 -25.26
C GLU A 29 -8.92 -30.90 -25.24
N GLY A 30 -8.24 -31.40 -24.20
CA GLY A 30 -6.81 -31.20 -23.98
C GLY A 30 -6.49 -30.18 -22.87
N GLU A 31 -5.20 -29.91 -22.68
CA GLU A 31 -4.72 -28.96 -21.68
C GLU A 31 -4.89 -27.52 -22.15
N GLN A 32 -5.49 -26.66 -21.32
CA GLN A 32 -5.66 -25.24 -21.61
C GLN A 32 -5.29 -24.37 -20.42
N THR A 33 -4.44 -23.38 -20.68
CA THR A 33 -4.12 -22.33 -19.71
C THR A 33 -5.07 -21.15 -19.87
N ILE A 34 -5.77 -20.80 -18.79
CA ILE A 34 -6.67 -19.65 -18.70
C ILE A 34 -6.02 -18.58 -17.83
N ILE A 35 -6.01 -17.34 -18.32
CA ILE A 35 -5.39 -16.20 -17.63
C ILE A 35 -6.49 -15.20 -17.29
N PHE A 36 -6.63 -14.91 -16.00
CA PHE A 36 -7.51 -13.85 -15.49
C PHE A 36 -6.68 -12.62 -15.16
N LYS A 37 -7.03 -11.47 -15.75
CA LYS A 37 -6.37 -10.19 -15.50
C LYS A 37 -7.20 -9.29 -14.56
N GLY A 38 -6.55 -8.25 -14.05
CA GLY A 38 -7.19 -7.24 -13.20
C GLY A 38 -7.75 -7.83 -11.91
N LEU A 39 -7.04 -8.81 -11.33
CA LEU A 39 -7.36 -9.33 -10.01
C LEU A 39 -7.06 -8.25 -8.95
N PRO A 40 -7.85 -8.14 -7.86
CA PRO A 40 -7.56 -7.19 -6.78
C PRO A 40 -6.12 -7.32 -6.26
N ALA A 41 -5.44 -6.19 -6.06
CA ALA A 41 -4.02 -6.16 -5.67
C ALA A 41 -3.74 -6.70 -4.25
N GLY A 42 -4.77 -6.85 -3.41
CA GLY A 42 -4.66 -7.36 -2.03
C GLY A 42 -5.13 -8.80 -1.84
N ILE A 43 -5.01 -9.66 -2.86
CA ILE A 43 -5.39 -11.06 -2.72
C ILE A 43 -4.40 -11.79 -1.79
N ASP A 44 -4.92 -12.43 -0.76
CA ASP A 44 -4.18 -13.46 -0.04
C ASP A 44 -4.16 -14.74 -0.88
N THR A 45 -2.97 -15.09 -1.39
CA THR A 45 -2.77 -16.27 -2.25
C THR A 45 -3.18 -17.58 -1.59
N ASN A 46 -3.10 -17.68 -0.26
CA ASN A 46 -3.51 -18.88 0.50
C ASN A 46 -5.03 -19.01 0.59
N SER A 47 -5.76 -17.93 0.36
CA SER A 47 -7.23 -17.90 0.40
C SER A 47 -7.89 -18.16 -0.97
N LEU A 48 -7.09 -18.24 -2.04
CA LEU A 48 -7.61 -18.34 -3.40
C LEU A 48 -8.19 -19.72 -3.67
N GLN A 49 -9.49 -19.76 -3.96
CA GLN A 49 -10.18 -20.98 -4.37
C GLN A 49 -10.74 -20.84 -5.78
N VAL A 50 -10.42 -21.81 -6.65
CA VAL A 50 -10.94 -21.88 -8.01
C VAL A 50 -11.88 -23.08 -8.12
N LYS A 51 -13.08 -22.85 -8.64
CA LYS A 51 -14.07 -23.90 -8.93
C LYS A 51 -14.29 -23.97 -10.44
N GLY A 52 -13.95 -25.11 -11.03
CA GLY A 52 -14.20 -25.42 -12.44
C GLY A 52 -15.59 -26.02 -12.68
N GLY A 53 -16.04 -26.01 -13.93
CA GLY A 53 -17.24 -26.74 -14.33
C GLY A 53 -17.04 -28.26 -14.28
N LYS A 54 -18.15 -29.03 -14.34
CA LYS A 54 -18.15 -30.50 -14.18
C LYS A 54 -17.30 -31.31 -15.18
N GLN A 55 -16.77 -30.68 -16.23
CA GLN A 55 -16.07 -31.35 -17.34
C GLN A 55 -14.60 -30.93 -17.46
N ALA A 56 -14.06 -30.21 -16.48
CA ALA A 56 -12.66 -29.80 -16.48
C ALA A 56 -12.02 -30.14 -15.14
N VAL A 57 -10.78 -30.62 -15.17
CA VAL A 57 -9.96 -30.85 -13.99
C VAL A 57 -8.97 -29.69 -13.88
N LEU A 58 -8.88 -29.09 -12.70
CA LEU A 58 -7.86 -28.08 -12.41
C LEU A 58 -6.54 -28.80 -12.15
N GLN A 59 -5.56 -28.58 -13.03
CA GLN A 59 -4.25 -29.21 -12.93
C GLN A 59 -3.26 -28.37 -12.10
N ASP A 60 -3.25 -27.05 -12.34
CA ASP A 60 -2.31 -26.14 -11.69
C ASP A 60 -2.92 -24.73 -11.55
N LEU A 61 -2.49 -24.00 -10.52
CA LEU A 61 -2.90 -22.64 -10.23
C LEU A 61 -1.65 -21.80 -9.94
N LYS A 62 -1.40 -20.80 -10.79
CA LYS A 62 -0.33 -19.83 -10.59
C LYS A 62 -0.90 -18.44 -10.45
N VAL A 63 -0.50 -17.74 -9.40
CA VAL A 63 -0.78 -16.32 -9.20
C VAL A 63 0.53 -15.57 -9.44
N LYS A 64 0.46 -14.50 -10.23
CA LYS A 64 1.62 -13.65 -10.51
C LYS A 64 1.19 -12.20 -10.43
N ASP A 65 1.91 -11.43 -9.64
CA ASP A 65 1.82 -9.97 -9.66
C ASP A 65 2.53 -9.46 -10.90
N VAL A 66 1.78 -8.76 -11.74
CA VAL A 66 2.28 -8.15 -12.97
C VAL A 66 2.12 -6.65 -12.80
N TYR A 67 3.24 -5.99 -12.50
CA TYR A 67 3.34 -4.53 -12.55
C TYR A 67 3.41 -4.13 -14.02
N LEU A 68 2.45 -3.33 -14.50
CA LEU A 68 2.50 -2.76 -15.84
C LEU A 68 3.64 -1.74 -15.88
N GLU A 69 4.76 -2.10 -16.48
CA GLU A 69 5.98 -1.29 -16.60
C GLU A 69 5.70 0.10 -17.23
N ASP A 70 4.69 0.21 -18.10
CA ASP A 70 4.40 1.45 -18.86
C ASP A 70 3.51 2.50 -18.14
N ILE A 71 2.90 2.21 -16.99
CA ILE A 71 2.04 3.20 -16.25
C ILE A 71 2.76 3.70 -14.99
N LEU A 72 3.96 3.18 -14.72
CA LEU A 72 4.69 3.32 -13.47
C LEU A 72 5.88 4.26 -13.54
N ASP A 73 6.08 5.03 -14.61
CA ASP A 73 7.14 6.05 -14.63
C ASP A 73 6.58 7.41 -14.23
N ASP A 74 5.61 7.96 -14.96
CA ASP A 74 5.08 9.31 -14.68
C ASP A 74 4.41 9.41 -13.29
N LYS A 75 3.42 8.56 -13.00
CA LYS A 75 2.73 8.61 -11.69
C LYS A 75 3.63 8.23 -10.51
N LYS A 76 4.63 7.38 -10.74
CA LYS A 76 5.58 7.00 -9.70
C LYS A 76 6.57 8.13 -9.47
N SER A 77 7.00 8.82 -10.53
CA SER A 77 7.81 10.03 -10.45
C SER A 77 7.07 11.10 -9.67
N ASP A 78 5.81 11.39 -10.02
CA ASP A 78 4.97 12.38 -9.31
C ASP A 78 4.85 12.06 -7.81
N ILE A 79 4.59 10.78 -7.47
CA ILE A 79 4.48 10.35 -6.07
C ILE A 79 5.84 10.40 -5.34
N LEU A 80 6.95 10.09 -6.03
CA LEU A 80 8.29 10.17 -5.44
C LEU A 80 8.71 11.63 -5.20
N GLU A 81 8.37 12.53 -6.12
CA GLU A 81 8.57 13.96 -5.99
C GLU A 81 7.75 14.52 -4.81
N GLU A 82 6.47 14.13 -4.69
CA GLU A 82 5.63 14.53 -3.55
C GLU A 82 6.19 14.00 -2.21
N ILE A 83 6.76 12.79 -2.19
CA ILE A 83 7.44 12.23 -1.00
C ILE A 83 8.69 13.04 -0.65
N GLU A 84 9.47 13.46 -1.64
CA GLU A 84 10.68 14.27 -1.45
C GLU A 84 10.32 15.65 -0.87
N GLU A 85 9.34 16.34 -1.45
CA GLU A 85 8.84 17.62 -0.96
C GLU A 85 8.32 17.52 0.49
N LEU A 86 7.58 16.46 0.80
CA LEU A 86 7.08 16.24 2.17
C LEU A 86 8.21 15.98 3.17
N HIS A 87 9.28 15.27 2.77
CA HIS A 87 10.44 15.08 3.64
C HIS A 87 11.19 16.39 3.89
N ASP A 88 11.36 17.22 2.86
CA ASP A 88 12.00 18.52 3.00
C ASP A 88 11.20 19.43 3.94
N LEU A 89 9.87 19.44 3.82
CA LEU A 89 9.00 20.18 4.73
C LEU A 89 9.11 19.67 6.18
N ILE A 90 9.17 18.35 6.38
CA ILE A 90 9.37 17.76 7.71
C ILE A 90 10.69 18.21 8.30
N ASN A 91 11.78 18.22 7.51
CA ASN A 91 13.09 18.64 7.96
C ASN A 91 13.09 20.12 8.35
N GLU A 92 12.51 21.01 7.52
CA GLU A 92 12.39 22.43 7.83
C GLU A 92 11.62 22.67 9.15
N ILE A 93 10.50 21.96 9.33
CA ILE A 93 9.70 22.07 10.55
C ILE A 93 10.51 21.60 11.77
N ASN A 94 11.24 20.49 11.66
CA ASN A 94 12.07 19.97 12.74
C ASN A 94 13.20 20.94 13.13
N ASP A 95 13.86 21.54 12.15
CA ASP A 95 14.89 22.55 12.40
C ASP A 95 14.33 23.77 13.14
N ARG A 96 13.14 24.23 12.76
CA ARG A 96 12.45 25.32 13.46
C ARG A 96 12.06 24.95 14.89
N ILE A 97 11.62 23.72 15.12
CA ILE A 97 11.31 23.20 16.47
C ILE A 97 12.57 23.16 17.33
N ASN A 98 13.69 22.67 16.78
CA ASN A 98 14.96 22.59 17.48
C ASN A 98 15.48 23.97 17.89
N ASN A 99 15.50 24.93 16.95
CA ASN A 99 15.91 26.30 17.24
C ASN A 99 15.04 26.94 18.35
N SER A 100 13.71 26.77 18.25
CA SER A 100 12.79 27.30 19.27
C SER A 100 13.00 26.65 20.65
N ASN A 101 13.32 25.36 20.69
CA ASN A 101 13.62 24.65 21.93
C ASN A 101 14.95 25.09 22.55
N GLU A 102 15.97 25.33 21.73
CA GLU A 102 17.26 25.86 22.17
C GLU A 102 17.12 27.27 22.74
N GLU A 103 16.41 28.16 22.06
CA GLU A 103 16.09 29.51 22.55
C GLU A 103 15.35 29.45 23.90
N LYS A 104 14.33 28.59 24.00
CA LYS A 104 13.60 28.38 25.25
C LYS A 104 14.52 27.86 26.36
N ALA A 105 15.40 26.91 26.07
CA ALA A 105 16.33 26.36 27.05
C ALA A 105 17.33 27.42 27.54
N LEU A 106 17.86 28.25 26.64
CA LEU A 106 18.73 29.37 26.99
C LEU A 106 18.02 30.35 27.93
N LEU A 107 16.80 30.78 27.59
CA LEU A 107 16.00 31.69 28.42
C LEU A 107 15.70 31.09 29.81
N LEU A 108 15.34 29.81 29.88
CA LEU A 108 15.10 29.11 31.16
C LEU A 108 16.37 29.03 32.01
N ASN A 109 17.53 28.77 31.39
CA ASN A 109 18.81 28.71 32.10
C ASN A 109 19.23 30.10 32.61
N MET A 110 19.05 31.16 31.81
CA MET A 110 19.29 32.53 32.25
C MET A 110 18.38 32.93 33.42
N ALA A 111 17.09 32.56 33.35
CA ALA A 111 16.14 32.81 34.42
C ALA A 111 16.54 32.09 35.72
N LYS A 112 16.97 30.83 35.65
CA LYS A 112 17.49 30.09 36.82
C LYS A 112 18.75 30.74 37.42
N VAL A 113 19.73 31.09 36.59
CA VAL A 113 20.97 31.75 37.05
C VAL A 113 20.66 33.10 37.72
N SER A 114 19.73 33.89 37.16
CA SER A 114 19.32 35.16 37.77
C SER A 114 18.58 34.99 39.11
N ALA A 115 17.81 33.90 39.27
CA ALA A 115 17.09 33.58 40.50
C ALA A 115 18.01 33.06 41.60
N ASP A 116 19.07 32.33 41.25
CA ASP A 116 20.08 31.83 42.19
C ASP A 116 21.06 32.93 42.63
N SER A 117 21.37 33.92 41.78
CA SER A 117 22.16 35.10 42.17
C SER A 117 21.47 36.04 43.17
N SER A 118 20.15 35.90 43.36
CA SER A 118 19.36 36.66 44.35
C SER A 118 19.27 35.95 45.72
N LYS A 119 19.74 34.69 45.82
CA LYS A 119 19.66 33.87 47.03
C LYS A 119 20.97 33.69 47.80
N ASN A 120 22.08 34.28 47.35
CA ASN A 120 23.33 34.29 48.10
C ASN A 120 23.58 35.71 48.65
N PRO A 121 23.72 35.89 49.97
CA PRO A 121 23.81 37.20 50.63
C PRO A 121 25.07 37.98 50.27
#